data_AF-A0A1V6I686-F1
#
_entry.id   AF-A0A1V6I686-F1
#
_cell.length_a   1.000
_cell.length_b   1.000
_cell.length_c   1.000
_cell.angle_alpha   90.00
_cell.angle_beta   90.00
_cell.angle_gamma   90.00
#
_symmetry.space_group_name_H-M   'P 1'
#
loop_
_entity.id
_entity.type
_entity.pdbx_description
1 polymer ?
#
loop_
_entity_poly.entity_id
_entity_poly.type
_entity_poly.pdbx_seq_one_letter_code
_entity_poly.pdbx_strand_id
1 'polypeptide(L)'
;MKIDFIHKIKGFGHYPSEYRICICTENNMTYICFIDLDIGVSVTNASEHLATEIVGKLKLDPLYCRFFETYSYQNQETLDEIKYDWKKVGGDWVAVNPQWSFKTNDDIKKLFFT
;
A
#
# COMPACT_ATOMS: atom_id res chain seq x y z
N MET A 1 -12.48 8.19 7.60
CA MET A 1 -13.00 6.83 7.30
C MET A 1 -11.87 5.84 7.51
N LYS A 2 -12.11 4.69 8.15
CA LYS A 2 -11.12 3.61 8.29
C LYS A 2 -11.65 2.34 7.61
N ILE A 3 -10.81 1.67 6.81
CA ILE A 3 -11.11 0.39 6.16
C ILE A 3 -9.94 -0.55 6.41
N ASP A 4 -10.22 -1.80 6.75
CA ASP A 4 -9.23 -2.83 7.03
C ASP A 4 -9.71 -4.17 6.48
N PHE A 5 -8.92 -4.80 5.60
CA PHE A 5 -9.29 -6.06 4.98
C PHE A 5 -8.07 -6.82 4.44
N ILE A 6 -8.27 -8.11 4.20
CA ILE A 6 -7.30 -8.96 3.49
C ILE A 6 -7.54 -8.86 1.99
N HIS A 7 -6.49 -8.50 1.25
CA HIS A 7 -6.47 -8.47 -0.20
C HIS A 7 -5.61 -9.60 -0.73
N LYS A 8 -6.11 -10.31 -1.73
CA LYS A 8 -5.44 -11.47 -2.33
C LYS A 8 -5.11 -11.17 -3.78
N ILE A 9 -3.84 -11.36 -4.15
CA ILE A 9 -3.40 -11.25 -5.54
C ILE A 9 -3.18 -12.67 -6.05
N LYS A 10 -3.76 -13.00 -7.22
CA LYS A 10 -3.59 -14.31 -7.87
C LYS A 10 -2.21 -14.52 -8.51
N GLY A 11 -1.29 -13.59 -8.31
CA GLY A 11 0.15 -13.81 -8.44
C GLY A 11 0.87 -12.84 -9.38
N PHE A 12 1.90 -12.20 -8.86
CA PHE A 12 3.09 -11.83 -9.63
C PHE A 12 3.85 -13.14 -9.88
N GLY A 13 3.75 -13.73 -11.07
CA GLY A 13 4.48 -14.98 -11.41
C GLY A 13 3.97 -16.29 -10.76
N HIS A 14 2.66 -16.45 -10.54
CA HIS A 14 1.99 -17.68 -10.06
C HIS A 14 2.02 -17.99 -8.55
N TYR A 15 2.56 -17.11 -7.70
CA TYR A 15 2.49 -17.29 -6.25
C TYR A 15 1.28 -16.57 -5.65
N PRO A 16 0.25 -17.29 -5.16
CA PRO A 16 -0.83 -16.66 -4.42
C PRO A 16 -0.26 -15.86 -3.26
N SER A 17 -0.62 -14.58 -3.17
CA SER A 17 -0.10 -13.68 -2.14
C SER A 17 -1.24 -13.00 -1.41
N GLU A 18 -1.08 -12.79 -0.12
CA GLU A 18 -2.09 -12.18 0.75
C GLU A 18 -1.49 -11.02 1.54
N TYR A 19 -2.22 -9.92 1.61
CA TYR A 19 -1.79 -8.70 2.28
C TYR A 19 -2.94 -8.16 3.10
N ARG A 20 -2.65 -7.58 4.26
CA ARG A 20 -3.63 -6.76 4.97
C ARG A 20 -3.50 -5.32 4.49
N ILE A 21 -4.63 -4.72 4.12
CA ILE A 21 -4.70 -3.36 3.58
C ILE A 21 -5.42 -2.50 4.60
N CYS A 22 -4.72 -1.54 5.19
CA CYS A 22 -5.29 -0.56 6.11
C CYS A 22 -5.40 0.79 5.39
N ILE A 23 -6.60 1.37 5.39
CA ILE A 23 -6.88 2.64 4.72
C ILE A 23 -7.49 3.61 5.71
N CYS A 24 -6.94 4.83 5.79
CA CYS A 24 -7.49 5.92 6.58
C CYS A 24 -7.63 7.17 5.71
N THR A 25 -8.74 7.90 5.82
CA THR A 25 -8.91 9.22 5.16
C THR A 25 -9.02 10.32 6.20
N GLU A 26 -8.12 11.30 6.11
CA GLU A 26 -8.06 12.50 6.95
C GLU A 26 -7.68 13.72 6.11
N ASN A 27 -8.33 14.87 6.35
CA ASN A 27 -8.02 16.14 5.67
C ASN A 27 -7.95 16.04 4.13
N ASN A 28 -8.89 15.30 3.52
CA ASN A 28 -8.95 15.00 2.08
C ASN A 28 -7.74 14.21 1.53
N MET A 29 -6.92 13.62 2.39
CA MET A 29 -5.83 12.73 2.02
C MET A 29 -6.18 11.29 2.43
N THR A 30 -5.98 10.35 1.52
CA THR A 30 -6.17 8.91 1.79
C THR A 30 -4.82 8.24 2.02
N TYR A 31 -4.63 7.69 3.19
CA TYR A 31 -3.44 6.97 3.62
C TYR A 31 -3.71 5.47 3.47
N ILE A 32 -2.83 4.76 2.77
CA ILE A 32 -2.98 3.35 2.45
C ILE A 32 -1.72 2.63 2.91
N CYS A 33 -1.84 1.69 3.83
CA CYS A 33 -0.74 0.85 4.31
C CYS A 33 -0.93 -0.59 3.83
N PHE A 34 0.13 -1.13 3.24
CA PHE A 34 0.27 -2.52 2.86
C PHE A 34 1.05 -3.25 3.95
N ILE A 35 0.40 -4.22 4.59
CA ILE A 35 1.00 -5.03 5.64
C ILE A 35 1.30 -6.40 5.04
N ASP A 36 2.58 -6.77 5.08
CA ASP A 36 3.02 -8.10 4.69
C ASP A 36 2.55 -9.13 5.73
N LEU A 37 2.01 -10.25 5.25
CA LEU A 37 1.55 -11.37 6.08
C LEU A 37 2.46 -12.59 5.95
N ASP A 38 3.62 -12.42 5.31
CA ASP A 38 4.57 -13.48 4.97
C ASP A 38 3.95 -14.60 4.12
N ILE A 39 2.96 -14.26 3.29
CA ILE A 39 2.27 -15.18 2.36
C ILE A 39 2.48 -14.74 0.92
N GLY A 40 3.30 -15.48 0.19
CA GLY A 40 3.56 -15.26 -1.23
C GLY A 40 4.74 -14.32 -1.48
N VAL A 41 4.55 -13.30 -2.32
CA VAL A 41 5.60 -12.31 -2.62
C VAL A 41 5.52 -11.12 -1.65
N SER A 42 6.68 -10.56 -1.29
CA SER A 42 6.70 -9.43 -0.37
C SER A 42 5.99 -8.19 -0.92
N VAL A 43 5.54 -7.31 -0.02
CA VAL A 43 4.95 -6.02 -0.40
C VAL A 43 5.85 -5.24 -1.34
N THR A 44 7.16 -5.17 -1.06
CA THR A 44 8.12 -4.44 -1.91
C THR A 44 8.02 -4.86 -3.39
N ASN A 45 7.86 -6.15 -3.64
CA ASN A 45 7.75 -6.70 -5.00
C ASN A 45 6.35 -6.58 -5.62
N ALA A 46 5.29 -6.54 -4.79
CA ALA A 46 3.91 -6.42 -5.26
C ALA A 46 3.37 -4.97 -5.23
N SER A 47 4.15 -4.03 -4.74
CA SER A 47 3.70 -2.68 -4.34
C SER A 47 2.98 -1.91 -5.46
N GLU A 48 3.52 -1.89 -6.68
CA GLU A 48 2.90 -1.26 -7.85
C GLU A 48 1.54 -1.89 -8.19
N HIS A 49 1.48 -3.23 -8.14
CA HIS A 49 0.26 -3.96 -8.45
C HIS A 49 -0.80 -3.73 -7.37
N LEU A 50 -0.41 -3.77 -6.10
CA LEU A 50 -1.26 -3.45 -4.96
C LEU A 50 -1.83 -2.03 -5.07
N ALA A 51 -0.97 -1.03 -5.27
CA ALA A 51 -1.40 0.36 -5.40
C ALA A 51 -2.39 0.54 -6.56
N THR A 52 -2.10 -0.06 -7.72
CA THR A 52 -2.98 -0.05 -8.89
C THR A 52 -4.35 -0.67 -8.59
N GLU A 53 -4.38 -1.89 -8.05
CA GLU A 53 -5.64 -2.60 -7.77
C GLU A 53 -6.47 -1.88 -6.70
N ILE A 54 -5.85 -1.36 -5.64
CA ILE A 54 -6.56 -0.67 -4.56
C ILE A 54 -7.14 0.66 -5.03
N VAL A 55 -6.34 1.46 -5.76
CA VAL A 55 -6.82 2.73 -6.35
C VAL A 55 -7.97 2.48 -7.32
N GLY A 56 -7.86 1.49 -8.20
CA GLY A 56 -8.92 1.13 -9.15
C GLY A 56 -10.19 0.62 -8.46
N LYS A 57 -10.06 -0.33 -7.54
CA LYS A 57 -11.18 -0.95 -6.81
C LYS A 57 -11.99 0.07 -6.00
N LEU A 58 -11.30 1.04 -5.40
CA LEU A 58 -11.92 2.07 -4.57
C LEU A 58 -12.20 3.38 -5.34
N LYS A 59 -11.89 3.42 -6.64
CA LYS A 59 -12.04 4.60 -7.52
C LYS A 59 -11.39 5.85 -6.92
N LEU A 60 -10.19 5.69 -6.36
CA LEU A 60 -9.43 6.79 -5.75
C LEU A 60 -8.70 7.60 -6.83
N ASP A 61 -8.41 8.87 -6.51
CA ASP A 61 -7.44 9.65 -7.24
C ASP A 61 -6.08 9.53 -6.53
N PRO A 62 -5.05 8.94 -7.18
CA PRO A 62 -3.76 8.71 -6.56
C PRO A 62 -3.03 10.00 -6.16
N LEU A 63 -3.39 11.15 -6.72
CA LEU A 63 -2.81 12.45 -6.32
C LEU A 63 -3.21 12.86 -4.89
N TYR A 64 -4.29 12.29 -4.37
CA TYR A 64 -4.77 12.47 -3.00
C TYR A 64 -4.56 11.21 -2.16
N CYS A 65 -3.59 10.38 -2.54
CA CYS A 65 -3.22 9.16 -1.82
C CYS A 65 -1.76 9.22 -1.34
N ARG A 66 -1.51 8.61 -0.18
CA ARG A 66 -0.16 8.30 0.32
C ARG A 66 -0.08 6.83 0.65
N PHE A 67 0.99 6.18 0.22
CA PHE A 67 1.15 4.75 0.34
C PHE A 67 2.28 4.41 1.28
N PHE A 68 2.11 3.32 2.02
CA PHE A 68 3.07 2.87 3.02
C PHE A 68 3.19 1.35 2.97
N GLU A 69 4.34 0.83 3.36
CA GLU A 69 4.50 -0.56 3.76
C GLU A 69 4.97 -0.67 5.20
N THR A 70 4.64 -1.79 5.81
CA THR A 70 5.16 -2.18 7.12
C THR A 70 5.61 -3.63 7.09
N TYR A 71 6.70 -3.92 7.77
CA TYR A 71 7.22 -5.26 8.00
C TYR A 71 7.89 -5.31 9.39
N SER A 72 8.02 -6.52 9.92
CA SER A 72 8.77 -6.74 11.15
C SER A 72 10.25 -6.87 10.83
N TYR A 73 11.08 -5.96 11.34
CA TYR A 73 12.55 -6.05 11.22
C TYR A 73 13.19 -5.88 12.59
N GLN A 74 14.00 -6.86 13.01
CA GLN A 74 14.69 -6.83 14.31
C GLN A 74 13.78 -6.52 15.51
N ASN A 75 12.56 -7.11 15.53
CA ASN A 75 11.52 -6.87 16.53
C ASN A 75 10.98 -5.43 16.58
N GLN A 76 11.15 -4.65 15.51
CA GLN A 76 10.55 -3.34 15.35
C GLN A 76 9.65 -3.32 14.11
N GLU A 77 8.47 -2.70 14.23
CA GLU A 77 7.62 -2.42 13.08
C GLU A 77 8.19 -1.23 12.30
N THR A 78 8.53 -1.46 11.05
CA THR A 78 8.92 -0.40 10.11
C THR A 78 7.68 0.27 9.53
N LEU A 79 7.85 1.50 9.06
CA LEU A 79 6.84 2.16 8.23
C LEU A 79 7.59 2.95 7.16
N ASP A 80 7.55 2.44 5.94
CA ASP A 80 8.23 3.05 4.81
C ASP A 80 7.18 3.68 3.91
N GLU A 81 7.36 4.96 3.57
CA GLU A 81 6.48 5.64 2.62
C GLU A 81 6.93 5.26 1.20
N ILE A 82 5.96 4.84 0.38
CA ILE A 82 6.18 4.50 -1.02
C ILE A 82 5.56 5.60 -1.89
N LYS A 83 6.38 6.16 -2.77
CA LYS A 83 5.92 7.04 -3.83
C LYS A 83 5.93 6.29 -5.15
N TYR A 84 4.92 6.53 -5.97
CA TYR A 84 4.84 5.98 -7.31
C TYR A 84 4.71 7.13 -8.31
N ASP A 85 5.28 6.94 -9.48
CA ASP A 85 4.79 7.63 -10.66
C ASP A 85 3.46 6.98 -11.08
N TRP A 86 2.57 7.78 -11.65
CA TRP A 86 1.26 7.31 -12.11
C TRP A 86 1.09 7.52 -13.60
N LYS A 87 0.67 6.46 -14.30
CA LYS A 87 0.34 6.51 -15.72
C LYS A 87 -1.14 6.23 -15.90
N LYS A 88 -1.77 6.90 -16.88
CA LYS A 88 -3.09 6.53 -17.37
C LYS A 88 -2.97 5.50 -18.48
N VAL A 89 -3.55 4.32 -18.28
CA VAL A 89 -3.58 3.24 -19.29
C VAL A 89 -5.03 2.79 -19.42
N GLY A 90 -5.61 2.94 -20.61
CA GLY A 90 -7.02 2.55 -20.85
C GLY A 90 -8.05 3.32 -20.01
N GLY A 91 -7.69 4.47 -19.43
CA GLY A 91 -8.52 5.24 -18.51
C GLY A 91 -8.24 4.97 -17.03
N ASP A 92 -7.55 3.89 -16.71
CA ASP A 92 -7.20 3.50 -15.34
C ASP A 92 -5.84 4.04 -14.92
N TRP A 93 -5.69 4.28 -13.62
CA TRP A 93 -4.42 4.68 -13.02
C TRP A 93 -3.57 3.44 -12.76
N VAL A 94 -2.33 3.44 -13.26
CA VAL A 94 -1.34 2.38 -13.04
C VAL A 94 -0.13 2.97 -12.35
N ALA A 95 0.22 2.41 -11.19
CA ALA A 95 1.41 2.77 -10.43
C ALA A 95 2.65 2.19 -11.11
N VAL A 96 3.72 2.98 -11.20
CA VAL A 96 5.02 2.56 -11.72
C VAL A 96 6.16 3.24 -10.94
N ASN A 97 7.38 2.71 -11.06
CA ASN A 97 8.61 3.31 -10.52
C ASN A 97 8.53 3.60 -9.00
N PRO A 98 8.32 2.57 -8.15
CA PRO A 98 8.19 2.76 -6.73
C PRO A 98 9.49 3.28 -6.12
N GLN A 99 9.35 4.24 -5.21
CA GLN A 99 10.45 4.85 -4.47
C GLN A 99 10.13 4.83 -2.98
N TRP A 100 10.95 4.11 -2.23
CA TRP A 100 10.82 4.01 -0.77
C TRP A 100 11.59 5.12 -0.08
N SER A 101 10.97 5.68 0.95
CA SER A 101 11.66 6.55 1.90
C SER A 101 11.35 6.09 3.32
N PHE A 102 12.40 5.84 4.09
CA PHE A 102 12.28 5.51 5.50
C PHE A 102 11.65 6.68 6.25
N LYS A 103 10.44 6.47 6.78
CA LYS A 103 9.69 7.48 7.53
C LYS A 103 9.30 6.93 8.89
N THR A 104 10.14 7.16 9.88
CA THR A 104 9.73 7.10 11.29
C THR A 104 8.85 8.32 11.60
N ASN A 105 7.58 8.26 11.23
CA ASN A 105 6.57 9.21 11.67
C ASN A 105 5.50 8.47 12.49
N ASP A 106 5.62 8.56 13.81
CA ASP A 106 4.73 7.89 14.76
C ASP A 106 3.27 8.33 14.63
N ASP A 107 3.01 9.57 14.18
CA ASP A 107 1.63 10.03 13.97
C ASP A 107 0.98 9.32 12.78
N ILE A 108 1.75 9.00 11.73
CA ILE A 108 1.24 8.19 10.62
C ILE A 108 1.01 6.75 11.07
N LYS A 109 1.91 6.18 11.88
CA LYS A 109 1.70 4.82 12.45
C LYS A 109 0.38 4.74 13.22
N LYS A 110 0.04 5.75 14.02
CA LYS A 110 -1.23 5.81 14.75
C LYS A 110 -2.45 5.73 13.83
N LEU A 111 -2.38 6.17 12.58
CA LEU A 111 -3.51 6.07 11.64
C LEU A 111 -3.90 4.61 11.35
N PHE A 112 -2.94 3.69 11.41
CA PHE A 112 -3.12 2.30 11.01
C PHE A 112 -3.23 1.31 12.18
N PHE A 113 -2.58 1.61 13.31
CA PHE A 113 -2.44 0.66 14.44
C PHE A 113 -3.19 1.10 15.71
N THR A 114 -4.13 2.05 15.61
CA THR A 114 -5.04 2.44 16.69
C THR A 114 -6.47 1.97 16.49
#